data_AF-A0A3C0IQB4-F1
#
_entry.id   AF-A0A3C0IQB4-F1
#
_cell.length_a   1.000
_cell.length_b   1.000
_cell.length_c   1.000
_cell.angle_alpha   90.00
_cell.angle_beta   90.00
_cell.angle_gamma   90.00
#
_symmetry.space_group_name_H-M   'P 1'
#
loop_
_entity.id
_entity.type
_entity.pdbx_description
1 polymer ?
#
loop_
_entity_poly.entity_id
_entity_poly.type
_entity_poly.pdbx_seq_one_letter_code
_entity_poly.pdbx_strand_id
1 'polypeptide(L)'
;VVGFNVRGRDVQSIVQEVQQKVEQQIKFPVGYYVTYGGAFENLNEAKQRLMIAVPVSLIMIFILLFFAFGSVKHGLLIYSAIPLSAIGGILFLALRGMPFSI
;
A
#
# COMPACT_ATOMS: atom_id res chain seq x y z
N VAL A 1 -12.79 -12.75 -21.11
CA VAL A 1 -11.90 -11.75 -20.48
C VAL A 1 -12.24 -10.39 -21.07
N VAL A 2 -12.52 -9.39 -20.24
CA VAL A 2 -12.81 -8.01 -20.67
C VAL A 2 -11.73 -7.13 -20.06
N GLY A 3 -11.11 -6.25 -20.84
CA GLY A 3 -10.02 -5.37 -20.40
C GLY A 3 -10.27 -3.93 -20.81
N PHE A 4 -9.83 -2.99 -19.97
CA PHE A 4 -9.91 -1.54 -20.23
C PHE A 4 -8.70 -0.84 -19.60
N ASN A 5 -8.30 0.30 -20.19
CA ASN A 5 -7.20 1.11 -19.67
C ASN A 5 -7.75 2.23 -18.78
N VAL A 6 -7.10 2.44 -17.63
CA VAL A 6 -7.42 3.54 -16.73
C VAL A 6 -6.54 4.74 -17.07
N ARG A 7 -7.13 5.94 -17.19
CA ARG A 7 -6.40 7.19 -17.41
C ARG A 7 -6.99 8.29 -16.54
N GLY A 8 -6.12 9.03 -15.83
CA GLY A 8 -6.53 10.16 -14.99
C GLY A 8 -7.22 9.80 -13.66
N ARG A 9 -7.30 8.51 -13.31
CA ARG A 9 -7.79 8.01 -12.01
C ARG A 9 -6.89 6.90 -11.47
N ASP A 10 -6.92 6.70 -10.17
CA ASP A 10 -6.21 5.63 -9.48
C ASP A 10 -6.79 4.24 -9.83
N VAL A 11 -5.91 3.28 -10.10
CA VAL A 11 -6.28 1.92 -10.53
C VAL A 11 -7.06 1.19 -9.44
N GLN A 12 -6.63 1.32 -8.18
CA GLN A 12 -7.30 0.66 -7.04
C GLN A 12 -8.73 1.17 -6.87
N SER A 13 -8.92 2.48 -6.93
CA SER A 13 -10.23 3.13 -6.79
C SER A 13 -11.22 2.70 -7.87
N ILE A 14 -10.75 2.56 -9.12
CA ILE A 14 -11.58 2.09 -10.23
C ILE A 14 -12.00 0.64 -10.04
N VAL A 15 -11.07 -0.23 -9.66
CA VAL A 15 -11.38 -1.65 -9.45
C VAL A 15 -12.36 -1.84 -8.29
N GLN A 16 -12.21 -1.08 -7.20
CA GLN A 16 -13.16 -1.07 -6.09
C GLN A 16 -14.56 -0.62 -6.54
N GLU A 17 -14.66 0.43 -7.36
CA GLU A 17 -15.93 0.91 -7.91
C GLU A 17 -16.59 -0.15 -8.82
N VAL A 18 -15.82 -0.81 -9.68
CA VAL A 18 -16.29 -1.90 -10.54
C VAL A 18 -16.75 -3.08 -9.69
N GLN A 19 -15.99 -3.47 -8.66
CA GLN A 19 -16.34 -4.57 -7.78
C GLN A 19 -17.67 -4.32 -7.08
N GLN A 20 -17.87 -3.14 -6.50
CA GLN A 20 -19.14 -2.77 -5.86
C GLN A 20 -20.31 -2.78 -6.84
N LYS A 21 -20.15 -2.23 -8.05
CA LYS A 21 -21.22 -2.20 -9.06
C LYS A 21 -21.57 -3.60 -9.56
N VAL A 22 -20.57 -4.45 -9.79
CA VAL A 22 -20.75 -5.82 -10.25
C VAL A 22 -21.46 -6.66 -9.19
N GLU A 23 -21.04 -6.56 -7.92
CA GLU A 23 -21.69 -7.27 -6.81
C GLU A 23 -23.16 -6.84 -6.61
N GLN A 24 -23.48 -5.57 -6.86
CA GLN A 24 -24.84 -5.05 -6.69
C GLN A 24 -25.76 -5.33 -7.88
N GLN A 25 -25.25 -5.26 -9.11
CA GLN A 25 -26.08 -5.27 -10.32
C GLN A 25 -26.08 -6.61 -11.06
N ILE A 26 -25.10 -7.48 -10.80
CA ILE A 26 -24.95 -8.74 -11.53
C ILE A 26 -25.08 -9.92 -10.56
N LYS A 27 -26.13 -10.72 -10.78
CA LYS A 27 -26.25 -12.04 -10.14
C LYS A 27 -25.63 -13.09 -11.05
N PHE A 28 -24.52 -13.65 -10.62
CA PHE A 28 -23.84 -14.71 -11.36
C PHE A 28 -24.56 -16.06 -11.18
N PRO A 29 -24.75 -16.85 -12.27
CA PRO A 29 -25.20 -18.23 -12.16
C PRO A 29 -24.21 -19.07 -11.34
N VAL A 30 -24.69 -20.18 -10.77
CA VAL A 30 -23.85 -21.13 -10.04
C VAL A 30 -22.65 -21.59 -10.90
N GLY A 31 -21.45 -21.55 -10.31
CA GLY A 31 -20.20 -21.91 -10.99
C GLY A 31 -19.43 -20.75 -11.65
N TYR A 32 -20.00 -19.53 -11.69
CA TYR A 32 -19.29 -18.35 -12.21
C TYR A 32 -18.74 -17.48 -11.06
N TYR A 33 -17.48 -17.06 -11.20
CA TYR A 33 -16.82 -16.14 -10.28
C TYR A 33 -16.08 -15.03 -11.05
N VAL A 34 -15.98 -13.87 -10.44
CA VAL A 34 -15.27 -12.71 -10.99
C VAL A 34 -13.85 -12.69 -10.43
N THR A 35 -12.87 -12.46 -11.30
CA THR A 35 -11.48 -12.21 -10.90
C THR A 35 -10.98 -10.92 -11.56
N TYR A 36 -10.13 -10.19 -10.85
CA TYR A 36 -9.56 -8.91 -11.28
C TYR A 36 -8.05 -9.05 -11.42
N GLY A 37 -7.57 -9.10 -12.66
CA GLY A 37 -6.14 -9.26 -12.98
C GLY A 37 -5.47 -7.98 -13.50
N GLY A 38 -4.20 -8.11 -13.88
CA GLY A 38 -3.43 -7.05 -14.55
C GLY A 38 -2.74 -6.08 -13.58
N ALA A 39 -2.80 -4.77 -13.86
CA ALA A 39 -2.10 -3.77 -13.05
C ALA A 39 -2.57 -3.75 -11.57
N PHE A 40 -3.83 -4.09 -11.33
CA PHE A 40 -4.37 -4.22 -9.97
C PHE A 40 -3.79 -5.41 -9.21
N GLU A 41 -3.62 -6.55 -9.88
CA GLU A 41 -2.99 -7.74 -9.30
C GLU A 41 -1.53 -7.45 -8.94
N ASN A 42 -0.78 -6.80 -9.84
CA ASN A 42 0.59 -6.35 -9.56
C ASN A 42 0.64 -5.38 -8.36
N LEU A 43 -0.30 -4.44 -8.27
CA LEU A 43 -0.40 -3.52 -7.13
C LEU A 43 -0.65 -4.29 -5.83
N ASN A 44 -1.55 -5.27 -5.85
CA ASN A 44 -1.89 -6.07 -4.69
C ASN A 44 -0.72 -6.95 -4.24
N GLU A 45 -0.01 -7.59 -5.16
CA GLU A 45 1.23 -8.33 -4.86
C GLU A 45 2.30 -7.42 -4.25
N ALA A 46 2.52 -6.25 -4.85
CA ALA A 46 3.51 -5.29 -4.36
C ALA A 46 3.14 -4.80 -2.94
N LYS A 47 1.86 -4.52 -2.69
CA LYS A 47 1.33 -4.18 -1.37
C LYS A 47 1.56 -5.31 -0.35
N GLN A 48 1.31 -6.56 -0.73
CA GLN A 48 1.58 -7.72 0.14
C GLN A 48 3.05 -7.83 0.52
N ARG A 49 3.96 -7.63 -0.43
CA ARG A 49 5.40 -7.60 -0.16
C ARG A 49 5.76 -6.48 0.81
N LEU A 50 5.22 -5.27 0.62
CA LEU A 50 5.46 -4.13 1.52
C LEU A 50 4.96 -4.36 2.94
N MET A 51 3.80 -5.03 3.11
CA MET A 51 3.27 -5.36 4.44
C MET A 51 4.25 -6.19 5.27
N ILE A 52 5.13 -6.96 4.62
CA ILE A 52 6.17 -7.75 5.29
C ILE A 52 7.49 -6.98 5.33
N ALA A 53 7.89 -6.38 4.22
CA ALA A 53 9.18 -5.70 4.10
C ALA A 53 9.31 -4.50 5.05
N VAL A 54 8.24 -3.70 5.21
CA VAL A 54 8.27 -2.49 6.06
C VAL A 54 8.48 -2.85 7.54
N PRO A 55 7.69 -3.75 8.18
CA PRO A 55 7.96 -4.16 9.56
C PRO A 55 9.35 -4.78 9.76
N VAL A 56 9.80 -5.63 8.83
CA VAL A 56 11.13 -6.26 8.92
C VAL A 56 12.24 -5.20 8.89
N SER A 57 12.12 -4.22 8.01
CA SER A 57 13.08 -3.12 7.88
C SER A 57 13.11 -2.26 9.14
N LEU A 58 11.94 -1.93 9.68
CA LEU A 58 11.79 -1.15 10.91
C LEU A 58 12.43 -1.85 12.13
N ILE A 59 12.20 -3.15 12.29
CA ILE A 59 12.85 -3.96 13.33
C ILE A 59 14.36 -3.96 13.15
N MET A 60 14.84 -4.16 11.92
CA MET A 60 16.27 -4.19 11.62
C MET A 60 16.94 -2.85 11.93
N ILE A 61 16.33 -1.72 11.55
CA ILE A 61 16.82 -0.37 11.88
C ILE A 61 16.87 -0.19 13.40
N PHE A 62 15.84 -0.61 14.13
CA PHE A 62 15.84 -0.52 15.60
C PHE A 62 17.00 -1.29 16.23
N ILE A 63 17.27 -2.52 15.75
CA ILE A 63 18.41 -3.33 16.22
C ILE A 63 19.74 -2.62 15.95
N LEU A 64 19.90 -2.06 14.75
CA LEU A 64 21.11 -1.31 14.39
C LEU A 64 21.30 -0.08 15.27
N LEU A 65 20.23 0.67 15.54
CA LEU A 65 20.27 1.81 16.46
C LEU A 65 20.61 1.38 17.89
N PHE A 66 20.04 0.26 18.35
CA PHE A 66 20.36 -0.28 19.67
C PHE A 66 21.85 -0.63 19.80
N PHE A 67 22.44 -1.29 18.80
CA PHE A 67 23.88 -1.60 18.81
C PHE A 67 24.76 -0.35 18.68
N ALA A 68 24.35 0.63 17.88
CA ALA A 68 25.13 1.86 17.69
C ALA A 68 25.24 2.70 18.97
N PHE A 69 24.17 2.77 19.77
CA PHE A 69 24.10 3.64 20.95
C PHE A 69 24.21 2.89 22.29
N GLY A 70 24.08 1.55 22.29
CA GLY A 70 24.07 0.74 23.51
C GLY A 70 22.95 1.09 24.50
N SER A 71 21.97 1.90 24.09
CA SER A 71 20.95 2.48 24.95
C SER A 71 19.59 2.51 24.25
N VAL A 72 18.63 1.76 24.81
CA VAL A 72 17.24 1.71 24.31
C VAL A 72 16.60 3.10 24.29
N LYS A 73 16.88 3.96 25.28
CA LYS A 73 16.30 5.30 25.35
C LYS A 73 16.73 6.19 24.18
N HIS A 74 18.02 6.19 23.86
CA HIS A 74 18.56 6.97 22.74
C HIS A 74 18.09 6.39 21.40
N GLY A 75 18.07 5.06 21.27
CA GLY A 75 17.54 4.38 20.09
C GLY A 75 16.08 4.72 19.81
N LEU A 76 15.21 4.68 20.82
CA LEU A 76 13.79 5.05 20.69
C LEU A 76 13.58 6.52 20.34
N LEU A 77 14.39 7.42 20.91
CA LEU A 77 14.31 8.85 20.61
C LEU A 77 14.58 9.10 19.12
N ILE A 78 15.63 8.51 18.57
CA ILE A 78 15.95 8.63 17.13
C ILE A 78 14.90 7.92 16.28
N TYR A 79 14.47 6.72 16.68
CA TYR A 79 13.48 5.92 15.97
C TYR A 79 12.13 6.66 15.82
N SER A 80 11.78 7.52 16.77
CA SER A 80 10.57 8.37 16.70
C SER A 80 10.54 9.33 15.51
N ALA A 81 11.69 9.65 14.92
CA ALA A 81 11.77 10.48 13.71
C ALA A 81 11.21 9.77 12.47
N ILE A 82 11.17 8.44 12.46
CA ILE A 82 10.75 7.65 11.29
C ILE A 82 9.25 7.86 10.99
N PRO A 83 8.30 7.67 11.95
CA PRO A 83 6.89 8.02 11.71
C PRO A 83 6.67 9.48 11.34
N LEU A 84 7.42 10.40 11.97
CA LEU A 84 7.30 11.84 11.69
C LEU A 84 7.69 12.16 10.23
N SER A 85 8.76 11.53 9.73
CA SER A 85 9.19 11.65 8.34
C SER A 85 8.13 11.13 7.37
N ALA A 86 7.50 9.99 7.67
CA ALA A 86 6.46 9.41 6.83
C ALA A 86 5.24 10.34 6.70
N ILE A 87 4.83 11.00 7.79
CA ILE A 87 3.74 11.98 7.77
C ILE A 87 4.05 13.12 6.80
N GLY A 88 5.27 13.67 6.85
CA GLY A 88 5.70 14.73 5.93
C GLY A 88 5.66 14.30 4.46
N GLY A 89 6.10 13.07 4.16
CA GLY A 89 6.04 12.50 2.82
C GLY A 89 4.59 12.36 2.31
N ILE A 90 3.71 11.77 3.12
CA ILE A 90 2.29 11.59 2.77
C ILE A 90 1.60 12.95 2.56
N LEU A 91 1.87 13.92 3.44
CA LEU A 91 1.32 15.27 3.33
C LEU A 91 1.69 15.91 1.99
N PHE A 92 2.95 15.82 1.58
CA PHE A 92 3.41 16.41 0.32
C PHE A 92 2.84 15.70 -0.91
N LEU A 93 2.68 14.37 -0.86
CA LEU A 93 1.99 13.63 -1.92
C LEU A 93 0.54 14.09 -2.07
N ALA A 94 -0.17 14.24 -0.95
CA ALA A 94 -1.55 14.73 -0.93
C ALA A 94 -1.65 16.18 -1.45
N LEU A 95 -0.76 17.07 -1.01
CA LEU A 95 -0.71 18.46 -1.49
C LEU A 95 -0.44 18.57 -2.99
N ARG A 96 0.37 17.66 -3.55
CA ARG A 96 0.66 17.61 -4.98
C ARG A 96 -0.44 16.88 -5.79
N GLY A 97 -1.45 16.33 -5.12
CA GLY A 97 -2.51 15.54 -5.75
C GLY A 97 -1.99 14.25 -6.41
N MET A 98 -0.86 13.71 -5.94
CA MET A 98 -0.28 12.48 -6.48
C MET A 98 -0.80 11.27 -5.71
N PRO A 99 -1.24 10.21 -6.41
CA PRO A 99 -1.63 8.97 -5.75
C PRO A 99 -0.42 8.31 -5.11
N PHE A 100 -0.67 7.50 -4.09
CA PHE A 100 0.36 6.63 -3.53
C PHE A 100 0.70 5.56 -4.58
N SER A 101 1.93 5.56 -5.08
CA SER A 101 2.42 4.60 -6.06
C SER A 101 3.68 3.91 -5.53
N ILE A 102 3.86 2.67 -5.98
CA ILE A 102 5.09 1.89 -5.82
C ILE A 102 5.93 2.08 -7.09
#